data_AF-A0A257X417-F1
#
_entry.id   AF-A0A257X417-F1
#
_cell.length_a   1.000
_cell.length_b   1.000
_cell.length_c   1.000
_cell.angle_alpha   90.00
_cell.angle_beta   90.00
_cell.angle_gamma   90.00
#
_symmetry.space_group_name_H-M   'P 1'
#
loop_
_entity.id
_entity.type
_entity.pdbx_description
1 polymer ?
#
loop_
_entity_poly.entity_id
_entity_poly.type
_entity_poly.pdbx_seq_one_letter_code
_entity_poly.pdbx_strand_id
1 'polypeptide(L)'
;MDNRKPTAAMRRRHNLITAWRGVEDGPLMDLPTLRVGDLATQIMAKAGMANRVKLEDILAAWQEIVGSFLFKLTRPDTFERGILTVRLIQPTAHHALMQEKVKILKRLQEKLPAAKIKDVRFRHG
;
A
#
# COMPACT_ATOMS: atom_id res chain seq x y z
N MET A 1 32.80 -8.05 7.85
CA MET A 1 32.35 -7.19 8.97
C MET A 1 33.53 -6.31 9.33
N ASP A 2 33.43 -5.01 9.12
CA ASP A 2 34.53 -4.05 9.31
C ASP A 2 34.88 -4.00 10.81
N ASN A 3 36.09 -4.44 11.18
CA ASN A 3 36.53 -4.60 12.57
C ASN A 3 37.03 -3.28 13.19
N ARG A 4 36.54 -2.13 12.70
CA ARG A 4 36.94 -0.81 13.20
C ARG A 4 36.23 -0.52 14.52
N LYS A 5 37.02 -0.18 15.54
CA LYS A 5 36.50 0.34 16.81
C LYS A 5 35.72 1.64 16.55
N PRO A 6 34.52 1.83 17.12
CA PRO A 6 33.72 3.03 16.93
C PRO A 6 34.42 4.26 17.49
N THR A 7 34.40 5.37 16.74
CA THR A 7 35.04 6.63 17.13
C THR A 7 34.28 7.31 18.30
N ALA A 8 34.94 8.25 18.99
CA ALA A 8 34.33 8.98 20.10
C ALA A 8 33.09 9.79 19.67
N ALA A 9 33.09 10.34 18.46
CA ALA A 9 31.96 11.08 17.90
C ALA A 9 30.74 10.18 17.68
N MET A 10 30.95 8.95 17.18
CA MET A 10 29.88 7.96 16.99
C MET A 10 29.21 7.60 18.32
N ARG A 11 30.00 7.37 19.38
CA ARG A 11 29.47 7.06 20.72
C ARG A 11 28.66 8.22 21.30
N ARG A 12 29.15 9.47 21.16
CA ARG A 12 28.40 10.67 21.62
C ARG A 12 27.05 10.79 20.90
N ARG A 13 27.04 10.62 19.58
CA ARG A 13 25.81 10.67 18.77
C ARG A 13 24.82 9.58 19.20
N HIS A 14 25.31 8.34 19.36
CA HIS A 14 24.49 7.22 19.80
C HIS A 14 23.83 7.48 21.16
N ASN A 15 24.62 7.91 22.15
CA ASN A 15 24.11 8.24 23.50
C ASN A 15 23.04 9.34 23.45
N LEU A 16 23.24 10.38 22.64
CA LEU A 16 22.29 11.48 22.48
C LEU A 16 20.97 10.99 21.86
N ILE A 17 21.05 10.15 20.82
CA ILE A 17 19.87 9.58 20.16
C ILE A 17 19.14 8.59 21.06
N THR A 18 19.85 7.75 21.83
CA THR A 18 19.22 6.87 22.84
C THR A 18 18.52 7.68 23.91
N ALA A 19 19.19 8.69 24.48
CA ALA A 19 18.60 9.58 25.47
C ALA A 19 17.32 10.28 24.95
N TRP A 20 17.32 10.72 23.69
CA TRP A 20 16.14 11.31 23.06
C TRP A 20 15.00 10.31 22.81
N ARG A 21 15.31 9.06 22.41
CA ARG A 21 14.29 8.03 22.15
C ARG A 21 13.64 7.49 23.41
N GLY A 22 14.32 7.54 24.56
CA GLY A 22 13.80 7.04 25.83
C GLY A 22 13.58 5.52 25.87
N VAL A 23 14.22 4.76 24.99
CA VAL A 23 14.16 3.30 24.90
C VAL A 23 15.52 2.69 25.26
N GLU A 24 15.54 1.40 25.60
CA GLU A 24 16.79 0.68 25.92
C GLU A 24 17.85 0.81 24.82
N ASP A 25 19.11 0.85 25.23
CA ASP A 25 20.22 1.13 24.34
C ASP A 25 20.39 -0.01 23.31
N GLY A 26 20.23 0.34 22.03
CA GLY A 26 20.42 -0.58 20.91
C GLY A 26 21.89 -0.68 20.48
N PRO A 27 22.22 -1.52 19.49
CA PRO A 27 23.57 -1.56 18.94
C PRO A 27 24.01 -0.19 18.41
N LEU A 28 25.30 0.13 18.52
CA LEU A 28 25.91 1.34 17.97
C LEU A 28 25.60 1.44 16.46
N MET A 29 24.71 2.35 16.09
CA MET A 29 24.28 2.56 14.71
C MET A 29 25.08 3.69 14.07
N ASP A 30 25.91 3.37 13.08
CA ASP A 30 26.59 4.35 12.22
C ASP A 30 25.79 4.60 10.94
N LEU A 31 24.53 5.05 11.11
CA LEU A 31 23.68 5.38 9.97
C LEU A 31 23.96 6.81 9.48
N PRO A 32 24.07 7.04 8.17
CA PRO A 32 24.25 8.37 7.63
C PRO A 32 23.06 9.26 8.00
N THR A 33 23.29 10.56 8.13
CA THR A 33 22.22 11.54 8.28
C THR A 33 21.49 11.65 6.95
N LEU A 34 20.19 11.35 6.94
CA LEU A 34 19.34 11.47 5.75
C LEU A 34 18.44 12.70 5.90
N ARG A 35 18.08 13.36 4.79
CA ARG A 35 17.01 14.36 4.83
C ARG A 35 15.67 13.65 5.00
N VAL A 36 14.77 14.26 5.77
CA VAL A 36 13.45 13.70 6.05
C VAL A 36 12.66 13.42 4.76
N GLY A 37 12.76 14.28 3.74
CA GLY A 37 12.07 14.09 2.45
C GLY A 37 12.54 12.85 1.68
N ASP A 38 13.84 12.55 1.72
CA ASP A 38 14.40 11.36 1.06
C ASP A 38 13.93 10.07 1.75
N LEU A 39 13.74 10.13 3.07
CA LEU A 39 13.22 9.01 3.85
C LEU A 39 11.71 8.81 3.62
N ALA A 40 10.93 9.90 3.56
CA ALA A 40 9.49 9.83 3.33
C ALA A 40 9.16 9.10 2.03
N THR A 41 9.88 9.40 0.94
CA THR A 41 9.69 8.74 -0.36
C THR A 41 9.99 7.24 -0.29
N GLN A 42 11.08 6.86 0.40
CA GLN A 42 11.45 5.46 0.58
C GLN A 42 10.44 4.70 1.46
N ILE A 43 9.92 5.35 2.50
CA ILE A 43 8.88 4.77 3.36
C ILE A 43 7.60 4.60 2.56
N MET A 44 7.16 5.60 1.80
CA MET A 44 5.97 5.51 0.94
C MET A 44 6.10 4.39 -0.09
N ALA A 45 7.28 4.25 -0.71
CA ALA A 45 7.56 3.16 -1.64
C ALA A 45 7.51 1.79 -0.94
N LYS A 46 8.14 1.64 0.23
CA LYS A 46 8.08 0.41 1.03
C LYS A 46 6.69 0.10 1.57
N ALA A 47 5.89 1.13 1.84
CA ALA A 47 4.52 1.01 2.32
C ALA A 47 3.51 0.78 1.18
N GLY A 48 3.97 0.58 -0.06
CA GLY A 48 3.10 0.26 -1.21
C GLY A 48 2.33 1.45 -1.80
N MET A 49 2.57 2.67 -1.31
CA MET A 49 1.94 3.90 -1.82
C MET A 49 2.53 4.35 -3.17
N ALA A 50 3.64 3.75 -3.60
CA ALA A 50 4.19 3.90 -4.94
C ALA A 50 3.43 3.08 -6.01
N ASN A 51 2.25 2.55 -5.70
CA ASN A 51 1.38 1.99 -6.72
C ASN A 51 1.08 3.06 -7.78
N ARG A 52 1.41 2.75 -9.05
CA ARG A 52 1.27 3.65 -10.20
C ARG A 52 -0.14 4.19 -10.45
N VAL A 53 -1.15 3.61 -9.79
CA VAL A 53 -2.54 4.02 -9.88
C VAL A 53 -3.04 4.26 -8.48
N LYS A 54 -3.60 5.45 -8.23
CA LYS A 54 -4.12 5.81 -6.92
C LYS A 54 -5.38 4.98 -6.66
N LEU A 55 -5.57 4.57 -5.40
CA LEU A 55 -6.80 3.89 -5.00
C LEU A 55 -8.05 4.71 -5.34
N GLU A 56 -7.93 6.03 -5.33
CA GLU A 56 -8.96 6.99 -5.74
C GLU A 56 -9.40 6.80 -7.20
N ASP A 57 -8.44 6.60 -8.12
CA ASP A 57 -8.75 6.35 -9.54
C ASP A 57 -9.48 5.02 -9.72
N ILE A 58 -9.07 4.00 -8.95
CA ILE A 58 -9.73 2.68 -8.94
C ILE A 58 -11.16 2.79 -8.40
N LEU A 59 -11.37 3.57 -7.34
CA LEU A 59 -12.69 3.81 -6.76
C LEU A 59 -13.63 4.49 -7.75
N ALA A 60 -13.15 5.54 -8.43
CA ALA A 60 -13.92 6.25 -9.44
C ALA A 60 -14.29 5.34 -10.63
N ALA A 61 -13.31 4.61 -11.17
CA ALA A 61 -13.55 3.65 -12.26
C ALA A 61 -14.50 2.53 -11.85
N TRP A 62 -14.37 2.01 -10.61
CA TRP A 62 -15.25 0.97 -10.09
C TRP A 62 -16.69 1.46 -10.03
N GLN A 63 -16.94 2.64 -9.46
CA GLN A 63 -18.29 3.22 -9.37
C GLN A 63 -18.95 3.37 -10.74
N GLU A 64 -18.20 3.78 -11.76
CA GLU A 64 -18.70 3.92 -13.12
C GLU A 64 -19.07 2.56 -13.74
N ILE A 65 -18.26 1.52 -13.49
CA ILE A 65 -18.44 0.19 -14.08
C ILE A 65 -19.61 -0.57 -13.45
N VAL A 66 -19.73 -0.56 -12.12
CA VAL A 66 -20.76 -1.34 -11.39
C VAL A 66 -22.03 -0.53 -11.11
N GLY A 67 -21.97 0.79 -11.24
CA GLY A 67 -23.08 1.69 -10.96
C GLY A 67 -23.31 1.95 -9.45
N SER A 68 -24.14 2.94 -9.16
CA SER A 68 -24.34 3.48 -7.81
C SER A 68 -24.94 2.49 -6.81
N PHE A 69 -25.75 1.53 -7.27
CA PHE A 69 -26.37 0.52 -6.40
C PHE A 69 -25.34 -0.49 -5.88
N LEU A 70 -24.61 -1.14 -6.77
CA LEU A 70 -23.57 -2.11 -6.39
C LEU A 70 -22.39 -1.44 -5.68
N PHE A 71 -22.09 -0.17 -5.99
CA PHE A 71 -21.07 0.60 -5.28
C PHE A 71 -21.37 0.85 -3.80
N LYS A 72 -22.66 0.92 -3.42
CA LYS A 72 -23.04 1.03 -2.00
C LYS A 72 -22.81 -0.26 -1.24
N LEU A 73 -22.92 -1.40 -1.93
CA LEU A 73 -22.79 -2.74 -1.36
C LEU A 73 -21.36 -3.28 -1.45
N THR A 74 -20.52 -2.67 -2.30
CA THR A 74 -19.15 -3.10 -2.58
C THR A 74 -18.18 -1.95 -2.64
N ARG A 75 -17.02 -2.11 -1.98
CA ARG A 75 -15.95 -1.12 -2.05
C ARG A 75 -14.59 -1.77 -2.35
N PRO A 76 -13.88 -1.28 -3.38
CA PRO A 76 -12.44 -1.49 -3.53
C PRO A 76 -11.72 -1.13 -2.24
N ASP A 77 -10.93 -2.07 -1.72
CA ASP A 77 -10.25 -1.91 -0.45
C ASP A 77 -8.74 -1.77 -0.66
N THR A 78 -8.15 -2.76 -1.33
CA THR A 78 -6.71 -2.85 -1.51
C THR A 78 -6.41 -3.28 -2.94
N PHE A 79 -5.37 -2.68 -3.53
CA PHE A 79 -4.82 -3.09 -4.83
C PHE A 79 -3.34 -3.43 -4.68
N GLU A 80 -2.99 -4.69 -4.88
CA GLU A 80 -1.60 -5.16 -4.71
C GLU A 80 -1.23 -6.17 -5.78
N ARG A 81 -0.04 -6.00 -6.37
CA ARG A 81 0.53 -6.94 -7.38
C ARG A 81 -0.40 -7.26 -8.56
N GLY A 82 -1.30 -6.32 -8.91
CA GLY A 82 -2.29 -6.48 -9.97
C GLY A 82 -3.58 -7.16 -9.53
N ILE A 83 -3.79 -7.42 -8.24
CA ILE A 83 -5.02 -8.02 -7.72
C ILE A 83 -5.80 -6.94 -6.98
N LEU A 84 -7.04 -6.70 -7.41
CA LEU A 84 -7.97 -5.81 -6.74
C LEU A 84 -8.80 -6.60 -5.72
N THR A 85 -8.68 -6.26 -4.45
CA THR A 85 -9.53 -6.80 -3.40
C THR A 85 -10.71 -5.89 -3.16
N VAL A 86 -11.92 -6.44 -3.27
CA VAL A 86 -13.19 -5.74 -3.08
C VAL A 86 -13.89 -6.31 -1.86
N ARG A 87 -14.25 -5.45 -0.91
CA ARG A 87 -15.04 -5.79 0.27
C ARG A 87 -16.52 -5.75 -0.08
N LEU A 88 -17.28 -6.77 0.35
CA LEU A 88 -18.72 -6.85 0.16
C LEU A 88 -19.43 -7.01 1.49
N ILE A 89 -20.60 -6.36 1.59
CA ILE A 89 -21.47 -6.40 2.77
C ILE A 89 -22.45 -7.59 2.69
N GLN A 90 -22.92 -7.95 1.49
CA GLN A 90 -24.00 -8.94 1.31
C GLN A 90 -23.58 -10.11 0.40
N PRO A 91 -23.91 -11.37 0.75
CA PRO A 91 -23.64 -12.55 -0.09
C PRO A 91 -24.34 -12.50 -1.45
N THR A 92 -25.53 -11.89 -1.53
CA THR A 92 -26.27 -11.75 -2.79
C THR A 92 -25.52 -10.89 -3.80
N ALA A 93 -24.88 -9.81 -3.33
CA ALA A 93 -24.03 -8.96 -4.15
C ALA A 93 -22.79 -9.72 -4.66
N HIS A 94 -22.25 -10.64 -3.86
CA HIS A 94 -21.13 -11.49 -4.26
C HIS A 94 -21.49 -12.38 -5.46
N HIS A 95 -22.65 -13.06 -5.43
CA HIS A 95 -23.07 -13.91 -6.55
C HIS A 95 -23.31 -13.12 -7.85
N ALA A 96 -23.93 -11.94 -7.77
CA ALA A 96 -24.14 -11.08 -8.93
C ALA A 96 -22.81 -10.61 -9.54
N LEU A 97 -21.88 -10.14 -8.70
CA LEU A 97 -20.56 -9.68 -9.15
C LEU A 97 -19.66 -10.80 -9.63
N MET A 98 -19.82 -12.02 -9.12
CA MET A 98 -19.07 -13.18 -9.62
C MET A 98 -19.48 -13.52 -11.05
N GLN A 99 -20.77 -13.42 -11.38
CA GLN A 99 -21.27 -13.62 -12.75
C GLN A 99 -20.75 -12.54 -13.71
N GLU A 100 -20.69 -11.28 -13.24
CA GLU A 100 -20.18 -10.17 -14.07
C GLU A 100 -18.65 -9.96 -13.96
N LYS A 101 -17.93 -10.79 -13.20
CA LYS A 101 -16.49 -10.61 -12.90
C LYS A 101 -15.65 -10.44 -14.17
N VAL A 102 -15.88 -11.27 -15.18
CA VAL A 102 -15.12 -11.23 -16.45
C VAL A 102 -15.33 -9.89 -17.18
N LYS A 103 -16.58 -9.41 -17.22
CA LYS A 103 -16.96 -8.16 -17.86
C LYS A 103 -16.41 -6.94 -17.10
N ILE A 104 -16.47 -6.98 -15.76
CA ILE A 104 -15.91 -5.94 -14.89
C ILE A 104 -14.39 -5.87 -15.03
N LEU A 105 -13.70 -7.01 -15.01
CA LEU A 105 -12.25 -7.08 -15.18
C LEU A 105 -11.82 -6.48 -16.52
N LYS A 106 -12.52 -6.81 -17.61
CA LYS A 106 -12.22 -6.25 -18.94
C LYS A 106 -12.39 -4.72 -18.96
N ARG A 107 -13.50 -4.21 -18.42
CA ARG A 107 -13.74 -2.75 -18.34
C ARG A 107 -12.72 -2.03 -17.47
N LEU A 108 -12.30 -2.65 -16.37
CA LEU A 108 -11.24 -2.11 -15.51
C LEU A 108 -9.89 -2.05 -16.23
N GLN A 109 -9.54 -3.08 -17.02
CA GLN A 109 -8.33 -3.07 -17.83
C GLN A 109 -8.36 -2.00 -18.94
N GLU A 110 -9.52 -1.78 -19.55
CA GLU A 110 -9.73 -0.72 -20.56
C GLU A 110 -9.61 0.68 -19.95
N LYS A 111 -10.22 0.91 -18.78
CA LYS A 111 -10.19 2.22 -18.08
C LYS A 111 -8.84 2.52 -17.43
N LEU A 112 -8.17 1.51 -16.89
CA LEU A 112 -6.93 1.65 -16.12
C LEU A 112 -5.81 0.77 -16.71
N PRO A 113 -5.35 1.05 -17.95
CA PRO A 113 -4.30 0.24 -18.58
C PRO A 113 -2.97 0.30 -17.81
N ALA A 114 -2.71 1.43 -17.13
CA ALA A 114 -1.51 1.62 -16.31
C ALA A 114 -1.46 0.72 -15.06
N ALA A 115 -2.62 0.29 -14.53
CA ALA A 115 -2.71 -0.54 -13.33
C ALA A 115 -2.31 -2.01 -13.60
N LYS A 116 -2.46 -2.50 -14.84
CA LYS A 116 -2.26 -3.92 -15.21
C LYS A 116 -3.02 -4.87 -14.27
N ILE A 117 -4.31 -4.63 -14.10
CA ILE A 117 -5.19 -5.44 -13.24
C ILE A 117 -5.30 -6.85 -13.83
N LYS A 118 -4.87 -7.86 -13.06
CA LYS A 118 -4.85 -9.28 -13.43
C LYS A 118 -6.08 -10.01 -12.94
N ASP A 119 -6.54 -9.70 -11.73
CA ASP A 119 -7.67 -10.38 -11.10
C ASP A 119 -8.43 -9.46 -10.14
N VAL A 120 -9.70 -9.81 -9.88
CA VAL A 120 -10.54 -9.19 -8.86
C VAL A 120 -10.95 -10.26 -7.85
N ARG A 121 -10.61 -10.04 -6.57
CA ARG A 121 -10.95 -10.93 -5.47
C ARG A 121 -12.00 -10.29 -4.57
N PHE A 122 -13.03 -11.05 -4.30
CA PHE A 122 -14.12 -10.65 -3.42
C PHE A 122 -13.87 -11.19 -2.00
N ARG A 123 -14.03 -10.33 -0.99
CA ARG A 123 -13.90 -10.70 0.43
C ARG A 123 -15.13 -10.19 1.19
N HIS A 124 -15.68 -11.06 2.04
CA HIS A 124 -16.67 -10.69 3.06
C HIS A 124 -15.93 -10.08 4.25
N GLY A 125 -16.42 -8.96 4.76
CA GLY A 125 -15.83 -8.26 5.89
C GLY A 125 -16.87 -7.54 6.73
#